data_AF-A0A537H758-F1
#
_entry.id   AF-A0A537H758-F1
#
_cell.length_a   1.000
_cell.length_b   1.000
_cell.length_c   1.000
_cell.angle_alpha   90.00
_cell.angle_beta   90.00
_cell.angle_gamma   90.00
#
_symmetry.space_group_name_H-M   'P 1'
#
loop_
_entity.id
_entity.type
_entity.pdbx_description
1 polymer ?
#
loop_
_entity_poly.entity_id
_entity_poly.type
_entity_poly.pdbx_seq_one_letter_code
_entity_poly.pdbx_strand_id
1 'polypeptide(L)'
;MAGKEVTKMNNMKLVVSVLFLGAAIGLSGTSARADMMTSASARGVISQDVLTDGSYCHTKFEAIREDTLASSRPVLKDSDDFVDFYGPCNHDPLGKDEVQAQKIEAQHRFANDYED
;
A
#
# COMPACT_ATOMS: atom_id res chain seq x y z
N MET A 1 35.45 -84.33 0.28
CA MET A 1 33.98 -84.31 0.48
C MET A 1 33.62 -82.99 1.15
N ALA A 2 33.24 -81.99 0.35
CA ALA A 2 32.75 -80.71 0.84
C ALA A 2 31.23 -80.82 0.99
N GLY A 3 30.78 -80.96 2.24
CA GLY A 3 29.37 -80.89 2.58
C GLY A 3 29.22 -79.93 3.74
N LYS A 4 28.66 -78.74 3.50
CA LYS A 4 27.87 -78.08 4.52
C LYS A 4 26.73 -77.27 3.91
N GLU A 5 25.59 -77.47 4.55
CA GLU A 5 24.22 -77.26 4.13
C GLU A 5 23.81 -75.80 3.88
N VAL A 6 22.73 -75.73 3.10
CA VAL A 6 21.98 -74.57 2.66
C VAL A 6 21.42 -73.78 3.86
N THR A 7 21.62 -72.47 3.82
CA THR A 7 21.15 -71.49 4.80
C THR A 7 19.63 -71.52 4.95
N LYS A 8 19.15 -71.83 6.15
CA LYS A 8 17.75 -71.67 6.55
C LYS A 8 17.48 -70.18 6.86
N MET A 9 16.96 -69.45 5.88
CA MET A 9 16.46 -68.09 6.07
C MET A 9 15.00 -68.14 6.55
N ASN A 10 14.75 -67.77 7.81
CA ASN A 10 13.39 -67.54 8.32
C ASN A 10 13.19 -66.05 8.64
N ASN A 11 12.09 -65.51 8.10
CA ASN A 11 11.42 -64.27 8.50
C ASN A 11 12.12 -62.95 8.16
N MET A 12 12.25 -62.67 6.87
CA MET A 12 12.48 -61.32 6.36
C MET A 12 11.20 -60.48 6.48
N LYS A 13 11.04 -59.76 7.59
CA LYS A 13 10.10 -58.63 7.65
C LYS A 13 10.79 -57.43 7.00
N LEU A 14 10.60 -57.31 5.69
CA LEU A 14 10.96 -56.13 4.91
C LEU A 14 10.01 -55.00 5.34
N VAL A 15 10.49 -54.10 6.20
CA VAL A 15 9.75 -52.88 6.55
C VAL A 15 10.45 -51.72 5.87
N VAL A 16 10.03 -51.46 4.63
CA VAL A 16 10.36 -50.25 3.89
C VAL A 16 9.59 -49.10 4.55
N SER A 17 10.26 -48.27 5.34
CA SER A 17 9.69 -47.02 5.85
C SER A 17 10.42 -45.85 5.22
N VAL A 18 9.92 -45.45 4.05
CA VAL A 18 10.34 -44.24 3.35
C VAL A 18 9.44 -43.11 3.82
N LEU A 19 9.95 -42.29 4.73
CA LEU A 19 9.29 -41.05 5.14
C LEU A 19 9.77 -39.91 4.23
N PHE A 20 9.05 -39.70 3.11
CA PHE A 20 9.13 -38.45 2.36
C PHE A 20 8.26 -37.40 3.05
N LEU A 21 8.86 -36.55 3.87
CA LEU A 21 8.21 -35.37 4.40
C LEU A 21 8.32 -34.23 3.38
N GLY A 22 7.25 -34.10 2.58
CA GLY A 22 6.62 -32.84 2.16
C GLY A 22 7.51 -31.74 1.61
N ALA A 23 7.64 -31.68 0.28
CA ALA A 23 7.88 -30.44 -0.44
C ALA A 23 6.60 -29.57 -0.38
N ALA A 24 6.55 -28.57 0.50
CA ALA A 24 5.56 -27.51 0.40
C ALA A 24 6.08 -26.47 -0.60
N ILE A 25 5.41 -26.43 -1.75
CA ILE A 25 5.63 -25.47 -2.83
C ILE A 25 5.49 -24.06 -2.24
N GLY A 26 6.54 -23.25 -2.40
CA GLY A 26 6.44 -21.81 -2.19
C GLY A 26 5.48 -21.21 -3.22
N LEU A 27 4.38 -20.63 -2.74
CA LEU A 27 3.64 -19.59 -3.43
C LEU A 27 2.76 -18.84 -2.42
N SER A 28 3.36 -17.98 -1.60
CA SER A 28 2.62 -16.87 -0.96
C SER A 28 2.98 -15.59 -1.70
N GLY A 29 2.68 -15.59 -3.00
CA GLY A 29 2.45 -14.36 -3.74
C GLY A 29 1.08 -13.82 -3.35
N THR A 30 1.05 -12.52 -3.05
CA THR A 30 -0.14 -11.69 -2.78
C THR A 30 -0.96 -12.08 -1.54
N SER A 31 -0.59 -11.55 -0.37
CA SER A 31 -1.63 -11.05 0.53
C SER A 31 -2.32 -9.91 -0.21
N ALA A 32 -3.46 -10.26 -0.82
CA ALA A 32 -4.40 -9.31 -1.35
C ALA A 32 -4.70 -8.27 -0.26
N ARG A 33 -4.49 -7.01 -0.62
CA ARG A 33 -4.83 -5.82 0.14
C ARG A 33 -6.25 -5.96 0.68
N ALA A 34 -6.39 -6.01 1.99
CA ALA A 34 -7.69 -5.96 2.65
C ALA A 34 -7.59 -5.26 4.01
N ASP A 35 -6.73 -4.25 4.14
CA ASP A 35 -7.01 -3.18 5.09
C ASP A 35 -7.91 -2.19 4.38
N MET A 36 -9.21 -2.48 4.46
CA MET A 36 -10.28 -1.51 4.23
C MET A 36 -10.21 -0.48 5.36
N MET A 37 -9.16 0.35 5.37
CA MET A 37 -9.31 1.68 5.90
C MET A 37 -10.11 2.43 4.85
N THR A 38 -11.44 2.41 5.02
CA THR A 38 -12.29 3.45 4.46
C THR A 38 -11.82 4.74 5.12
N SER A 39 -10.71 5.30 4.62
CA SER A 39 -10.52 6.74 4.68
C SER A 39 -11.80 7.27 4.07
N ALA A 40 -12.52 8.09 4.84
CA ALA A 40 -13.68 8.79 4.34
C ALA A 40 -13.31 9.26 2.94
N SER A 41 -14.12 8.88 1.94
CA SER A 41 -14.01 9.40 0.59
C SER A 41 -14.19 10.91 0.71
N ALA A 42 -13.09 11.60 1.04
CA ALA A 42 -12.95 13.01 0.82
C ALA A 42 -13.07 13.11 -0.68
N ARG A 43 -14.19 13.67 -1.12
CA ARG A 43 -14.46 13.92 -2.53
C ARG A 43 -13.19 14.57 -3.10
N GLY A 44 -12.73 14.09 -4.26
CA GLY A 44 -11.52 14.59 -4.93
C GLY A 44 -10.20 13.88 -4.61
N VAL A 45 -10.16 12.84 -3.77
CA VAL A 45 -9.00 11.93 -3.70
C VAL A 45 -8.98 11.01 -4.92
N ILE A 46 -7.90 11.07 -5.71
CA ILE A 46 -7.71 10.32 -6.95
C ILE A 46 -7.04 8.97 -6.68
N SER A 47 -6.00 8.96 -5.85
CA SER A 47 -5.28 7.75 -5.47
C SER A 47 -4.70 7.86 -4.07
N GLN A 48 -4.56 6.72 -3.40
CA GLN A 48 -3.92 6.63 -2.10
C GLN A 48 -3.15 5.32 -1.99
N ASP A 49 -1.85 5.40 -1.74
CA ASP A 49 -0.94 4.28 -1.55
C ASP A 49 -0.35 4.31 -0.14
N VAL A 50 -0.54 3.23 0.62
CA VAL A 50 0.05 3.06 1.96
C VAL A 50 1.53 2.72 1.82
N LEU A 51 2.39 3.58 2.34
CA LEU A 51 3.85 3.41 2.31
C LEU A 51 4.38 2.81 3.62
N THR A 52 3.76 3.17 4.74
CA THR A 52 4.03 2.59 6.07
C THR A 52 2.69 2.23 6.70
N ASP A 53 2.63 1.03 7.29
CA ASP A 53 1.41 0.42 7.84
C ASP A 53 0.54 1.43 8.59
N GLY A 54 -0.62 1.75 8.00
CA GLY A 54 -1.66 2.66 8.50
C GLY A 54 -1.27 4.11 8.82
N SER A 55 -0.01 4.52 8.64
CA SER A 55 0.53 5.75 9.26
C SER A 55 1.08 6.76 8.27
N TYR A 56 1.59 6.30 7.13
CA TYR A 56 2.17 7.17 6.11
C TYR A 56 1.71 6.72 4.73
N CYS A 57 1.10 7.64 4.01
CA CYS A 57 0.52 7.42 2.70
C CYS A 57 1.03 8.45 1.70
N HIS A 58 1.15 8.01 0.47
CA HIS A 58 1.16 8.86 -0.70
C HIS A 58 -0.29 9.02 -1.16
N THR A 59 -0.81 10.24 -1.16
CA THR A 59 -2.19 10.54 -1.54
C THR A 59 -2.17 11.60 -2.63
N LYS A 60 -2.86 11.33 -3.73
CA LYS A 60 -3.09 12.29 -4.80
C LYS A 60 -4.53 12.76 -4.76
N PHE A 61 -4.75 14.06 -4.76
CA PHE A 61 -6.09 14.66 -4.76
C PHE A 61 -6.13 15.93 -5.58
N GLU A 62 -7.34 16.37 -5.97
CA GLU A 62 -7.58 17.61 -6.69
C GLU A 62 -7.15 18.84 -5.87
N ALA A 63 -6.54 19.84 -6.51
CA ALA A 63 -6.25 21.12 -5.86
C ALA A 63 -7.53 21.89 -5.51
N ILE A 64 -7.45 22.83 -4.56
CA ILE A 64 -8.56 23.72 -4.24
C ILE A 64 -8.72 24.75 -5.36
N ARG A 65 -9.96 25.03 -5.76
CA ARG A 65 -10.26 26.10 -6.71
C ARG A 65 -9.77 27.44 -6.15
N GLU A 66 -8.89 28.12 -6.88
CA GLU A 66 -8.23 29.36 -6.46
C GLU A 66 -9.22 30.45 -6.02
N ASP A 67 -10.35 30.61 -6.71
CA ASP A 67 -11.38 31.59 -6.36
C ASP A 67 -12.11 31.29 -5.04
N THR A 68 -12.04 30.03 -4.58
CA THR A 68 -12.61 29.60 -3.29
C THR A 68 -11.57 29.43 -2.19
N LEU A 69 -10.28 29.45 -2.54
CA LEU A 69 -9.16 29.17 -1.62
C LEU A 69 -9.13 30.15 -0.43
N ALA A 70 -9.43 31.43 -0.67
CA ALA A 70 -9.52 32.45 0.37
C ALA A 70 -10.85 32.46 1.13
N SER A 71 -11.84 31.69 0.69
CA SER A 71 -13.19 31.69 1.26
C SER A 71 -13.28 30.83 2.52
N SER A 72 -14.42 30.92 3.21
CA SER A 72 -14.74 30.04 4.35
C SER A 72 -15.21 28.64 3.93
N ARG A 73 -15.40 28.40 2.62
CA ARG A 73 -15.85 27.11 2.06
C ARG A 73 -15.02 26.79 0.81
N PRO A 74 -13.76 26.35 0.98
CA PRO A 74 -12.94 25.91 -0.13
C PRO A 74 -13.60 24.71 -0.83
N VAL A 75 -13.47 24.67 -2.15
CA VAL A 75 -14.01 23.59 -2.98
C VAL A 75 -12.89 23.07 -3.85
N LEU A 76 -12.79 21.75 -3.96
CA LEU A 76 -11.83 21.13 -4.87
C LEU A 76 -12.17 21.42 -6.34
N LYS A 77 -11.14 21.40 -7.17
CA LYS A 77 -11.22 21.72 -8.58
C LYS A 77 -11.43 20.43 -9.36
N ASP A 78 -12.44 20.41 -10.23
CA ASP A 78 -12.69 19.31 -11.17
C ASP A 78 -11.82 19.50 -12.42
N SER A 79 -10.50 19.33 -12.28
CA SER A 79 -9.52 19.52 -13.37
C SER A 79 -8.24 18.71 -13.13
N ASP A 80 -7.34 18.66 -14.12
CA ASP A 80 -6.05 17.94 -14.06
C ASP A 80 -4.97 18.58 -13.16
N ASP A 81 -5.38 19.35 -12.17
CA ASP A 81 -4.51 20.05 -11.23
C ASP A 81 -4.57 19.33 -9.88
N PHE A 82 -3.45 18.70 -9.51
CA PHE A 82 -3.42 17.74 -8.43
C PHE A 82 -2.35 18.09 -7.41
N VAL A 83 -2.69 17.91 -6.14
CA VAL A 83 -1.73 17.89 -5.04
C VAL A 83 -1.25 16.46 -4.85
N ASP A 84 0.08 16.33 -4.81
CA ASP A 84 0.77 15.10 -4.49
C ASP A 84 1.27 15.18 -3.04
N PHE A 85 0.58 14.48 -2.15
CA PHE A 85 0.76 14.59 -0.70
C PHE A 85 1.41 13.34 -0.12
N TYR A 86 2.41 13.54 0.73
CA TYR A 86 3.05 12.47 1.49
C TYR A 86 2.94 12.75 2.99
N GLY A 87 2.11 11.97 3.67
CA GLY A 87 1.80 12.22 5.08
C GLY A 87 0.80 11.24 5.67
N PRO A 88 0.04 11.62 6.70
CA PRO A 88 -0.94 10.75 7.33
C PRO A 88 -1.98 10.21 6.34
N CYS A 89 -2.32 8.93 6.47
CA CYS A 89 -3.31 8.26 5.61
C CYS A 89 -4.75 8.78 5.75
N ASN A 90 -5.02 9.60 6.76
CA ASN A 90 -6.32 10.23 7.01
C ASN A 90 -6.31 11.74 6.72
N HIS A 91 -5.40 12.20 5.86
CA HIS A 91 -5.35 13.60 5.42
C HIS A 91 -6.68 14.03 4.78
N ASP A 92 -7.13 15.23 5.11
CA ASP A 92 -8.33 15.84 4.53
C ASP A 92 -7.89 16.89 3.49
N PRO A 93 -8.15 16.67 2.19
CA PRO A 93 -7.92 17.64 1.11
C PRO A 93 -8.55 19.02 1.32
N LEU A 94 -9.59 19.12 2.17
CA LEU A 94 -10.25 20.37 2.54
C LEU A 94 -10.01 20.76 4.00
N GLY A 95 -9.10 20.04 4.67
CA GLY A 95 -8.68 20.31 6.04
C GLY A 95 -7.94 21.64 6.15
N LYS A 96 -7.96 22.24 7.35
CA LYS A 96 -7.35 23.56 7.59
C LYS A 96 -5.87 23.62 7.21
N ASP A 97 -5.15 22.55 7.47
CA ASP A 97 -3.71 22.47 7.22
C ASP A 97 -3.42 22.47 5.71
N GLU A 98 -4.20 21.72 4.93
CA GLU A 98 -4.11 21.68 3.48
C GLU A 98 -4.49 23.02 2.84
N VAL A 99 -5.59 23.62 3.30
CA VAL A 99 -6.03 24.95 2.85
C VAL A 99 -4.94 26.00 3.09
N GLN A 100 -4.26 25.92 4.24
CA GLN A 100 -3.16 26.84 4.54
C GLN A 100 -1.94 26.58 3.66
N ALA A 101 -1.59 25.31 3.41
CA ALA A 101 -0.48 24.94 2.54
C ALA A 101 -0.67 25.48 1.11
N GLN A 102 -1.84 25.27 0.51
CA GLN A 102 -2.14 25.76 -0.83
C GLN A 102 -2.22 27.30 -0.90
N LYS A 103 -2.64 27.99 0.18
CA LYS A 103 -2.54 29.46 0.25
C LYS A 103 -1.11 29.95 0.17
N ILE A 104 -0.20 29.32 0.92
CA ILE A 104 1.22 29.67 0.92
C ILE A 104 1.82 29.41 -0.46
N GLU A 105 1.49 28.29 -1.08
CA GLU A 105 1.94 27.98 -2.44
C GLU A 105 1.45 29.03 -3.45
N ALA A 106 0.18 29.43 -3.38
CA ALA A 106 -0.37 30.49 -4.23
C ALA A 106 0.35 31.84 -4.02
N GLN A 107 0.73 32.16 -2.78
CA GLN A 107 1.54 33.35 -2.49
C GLN A 107 2.94 33.26 -3.09
N HIS A 108 3.61 32.11 -2.97
CA HIS A 108 4.93 31.90 -3.57
C HIS A 108 4.87 32.00 -5.10
N ARG A 109 3.82 31.44 -5.72
CA ARG A 109 3.62 31.53 -7.17
C ARG A 109 3.46 32.98 -7.61
N PHE A 110 2.63 33.75 -6.91
CA PHE A 110 2.46 35.18 -7.18
C PHE A 110 3.78 35.96 -7.06
N ALA A 111 4.56 35.73 -5.99
CA ALA A 111 5.84 36.38 -5.81
C ALA A 111 6.81 36.06 -6.96
N ASN A 112 6.93 34.78 -7.33
CA ASN A 112 7.80 34.35 -8.43
C ASN A 112 7.37 34.91 -9.80
N ASP A 113 6.06 35.09 -10.03
CA ASP A 113 5.54 35.52 -11.32
C ASP A 113 5.59 37.05 -11.52
N TYR A 114 5.55 37.83 -10.43
CA TYR A 114 5.34 39.29 -10.49
C TYR A 114 6.32 40.13 -9.67
N GLU A 115 7.03 39.55 -8.71
CA GLU A 115 7.91 40.29 -7.78
C GLU A 115 9.42 40.05 -8.00
N ASP A 116 9.79 39.19 -8.96
CA ASP A 116 11.18 38.92 -9.40
C ASP A 116 11.59 39.74 -10.65
#